data_AF-A0A8D1J5B7-F1
#
_entry.id   AF-A0A8D1J5B7-F1
#
_cell.length_a   1.000
_cell.length_b   1.000
_cell.length_c   1.000
_cell.angle_alpha   90.00
_cell.angle_beta   90.00
_cell.angle_gamma   90.00
#
_symmetry.space_group_name_H-M   'P 1'
#
loop_
_entity.id
_entity.type
_entity.pdbx_description
1 polymer ?
#
loop_
_entity_poly.entity_id
_entity_poly.type
_entity_poly.pdbx_seq_one_letter_code
_entity_poly.pdbx_strand_id
1 'polypeptide(L)'
;MSPGNWKTTMVVRGILLILYGLLLQPEPGTATLPLLMDSVIQALAELEQKSPATEAGHIASMWLLSAQGSGAHNPLPRFLLEGQSLKTAKLAPPSLSPEFQGLIEEVARHGVQDGKEYGVVLAPDGSTVAVEPLLAGLETGLQGHRVVNLPLDSTATFPDIGATVPDLKATSSAHKDTSADVNSADVGTLSPNVRDTDVDAEVTFLDVRPSSTGVQVTSPDVQASSPDTKAKSPTTVDSLLMVTLARDLGLHFLQGAQTESNSGLGTEGCWDQLSLPRTFTLLDPEASPLTMAFLNGALDGALLGDYLSKVPEPRPPLSHLLNQYYGAGVAGDPGLRSNFRRQNGAALTLTPNLTQQVWGTLILLQRLEPAHPQLQGMSQEQLAQVATHAAKEFTEAFLGCPAIHPRCRWGAAPYRGSPKPLKLPLGFLYIHHTYVPARPCTDFALCAANMRSMQRFHQDTQGWDDIGYSFVVGSDGYVYEGRGWHWVGAHTRGHNSRGFGVALIGNYTAELPSEAALRAVRDELPHCAVRAGLLQPDYALLGHRQLVRTDCPGDALFNMLRTWPRFNMNVKPRTARRASGRSKRRLPLMIPLATDLQ
;
A
#
# COMPACT_ATOMS: atom_id res chain seq x y z
N MET A 1 -74.41 -33.52 4.43
CA MET A 1 -73.37 -33.35 5.47
C MET A 1 -72.03 -33.18 4.77
N SER A 2 -71.15 -32.23 5.08
CA SER A 2 -71.39 -30.89 5.66
C SER A 2 -70.25 -29.95 5.18
N PRO A 3 -70.52 -28.78 4.58
CA PRO A 3 -69.49 -27.99 3.90
C PRO A 3 -68.71 -27.10 4.89
N GLY A 4 -67.71 -27.67 5.58
CA GLY A 4 -66.96 -26.92 6.61
C GLY A 4 -65.59 -27.47 6.95
N ASN A 5 -64.56 -27.13 6.15
CA ASN A 5 -63.20 -26.92 6.70
C ASN A 5 -62.20 -26.15 5.81
N TRP A 6 -62.42 -26.05 4.48
CA TRP A 6 -61.42 -25.44 3.58
C TRP A 6 -61.10 -23.97 3.88
N LYS A 7 -62.09 -23.17 4.34
CA LYS A 7 -61.83 -21.79 4.78
C LYS A 7 -60.89 -21.76 6.00
N THR A 8 -61.08 -22.65 6.97
CA THR A 8 -60.21 -22.75 8.15
C THR A 8 -58.79 -23.14 7.77
N THR A 9 -58.60 -24.11 6.86
CA THR A 9 -57.24 -24.55 6.46
C THR A 9 -56.47 -23.48 5.68
N MET A 10 -57.15 -22.72 4.81
CA MET A 10 -56.51 -21.61 4.09
C MET A 10 -56.23 -20.40 5.00
N VAL A 11 -57.14 -20.07 5.93
CA VAL A 11 -56.91 -19.00 6.92
C VAL A 11 -55.76 -19.36 7.86
N VAL A 12 -55.66 -20.60 8.36
CA VAL A 12 -54.53 -21.03 9.19
C VAL A 12 -53.20 -21.00 8.43
N ARG A 13 -53.17 -21.41 7.15
CA ARG A 13 -51.96 -21.25 6.31
C ARG A 13 -51.61 -19.78 6.03
N GLY A 14 -52.60 -18.93 5.79
CA GLY A 14 -52.40 -17.49 5.62
C GLY A 14 -51.84 -16.83 6.90
N ILE A 15 -52.40 -17.16 8.05
CA ILE A 15 -51.93 -16.67 9.36
C ILE A 15 -50.54 -17.22 9.68
N LEU A 16 -50.23 -18.49 9.38
CA LEU A 16 -48.85 -19.00 9.53
C LEU A 16 -47.85 -18.27 8.62
N LEU A 17 -48.21 -17.98 7.36
CA LEU A 17 -47.34 -17.25 6.44
C LEU A 17 -47.17 -15.77 6.84
N ILE A 18 -48.21 -15.14 7.38
CA ILE A 18 -48.13 -13.78 7.93
C ILE A 18 -47.29 -13.76 9.21
N LEU A 19 -47.44 -14.73 10.11
CA LEU A 19 -46.59 -14.87 11.30
C LEU A 19 -45.14 -15.21 10.94
N TYR A 20 -44.90 -16.07 9.94
CA TYR A 20 -43.55 -16.37 9.47
C TYR A 20 -42.91 -15.19 8.73
N GLY A 21 -43.72 -14.34 8.07
CA GLY A 21 -43.27 -13.07 7.50
C GLY A 21 -43.00 -11.98 8.55
N LEU A 22 -43.75 -11.96 9.67
CA LEU A 22 -43.50 -11.07 10.81
C LEU A 22 -42.30 -11.54 11.65
N LEU A 23 -42.08 -12.84 11.79
CA LEU A 23 -40.87 -13.44 12.38
C LEU A 23 -39.65 -13.40 11.44
N LEU A 24 -39.82 -12.85 10.24
CA LEU A 24 -38.75 -12.53 9.29
C LEU A 24 -38.74 -11.04 8.89
N GLN A 25 -39.40 -10.18 9.68
CA GLN A 25 -38.97 -8.79 9.73
C GLN A 25 -37.63 -8.77 10.49
N PRO A 26 -36.56 -8.18 9.93
CA PRO A 26 -35.40 -7.85 10.73
C PRO A 26 -35.83 -6.90 11.84
N GLU A 27 -35.21 -7.02 13.02
CA GLU A 27 -35.33 -6.00 14.07
C GLU A 27 -35.04 -4.61 13.46
N PRO A 28 -35.78 -3.55 13.83
CA PRO A 28 -35.59 -2.21 13.29
C PRO A 28 -34.31 -1.55 13.88
N GLY A 29 -33.16 -2.10 13.51
CA GLY A 29 -31.81 -1.71 13.93
C GLY A 29 -30.77 -2.70 13.38
N THR A 30 -29.53 -2.23 13.19
CA THR A 30 -28.34 -3.03 12.84
C THR A 30 -28.37 -3.87 11.54
N ALA A 31 -29.03 -3.37 10.49
CA ALA A 31 -28.58 -3.66 9.12
C ALA A 31 -27.26 -2.92 8.85
N THR A 32 -26.13 -3.44 9.34
CA THR A 32 -24.81 -2.82 9.15
C THR A 32 -24.43 -2.82 7.66
N LEU A 33 -23.69 -1.80 7.20
CA LEU A 33 -23.22 -1.72 5.81
C LEU A 33 -22.00 -2.61 5.59
N PRO A 34 -21.81 -3.24 4.42
CA PRO A 34 -20.62 -4.06 4.15
C PRO A 34 -19.34 -3.21 4.23
N LEU A 35 -18.25 -3.81 4.69
CA LEU A 35 -16.97 -3.11 4.92
C LEU A 35 -16.20 -2.85 3.62
N LEU A 36 -16.76 -1.97 2.78
CA LEU A 36 -16.26 -1.54 1.48
C LEU A 36 -15.80 -0.08 1.53
N MET A 37 -14.71 0.24 0.83
CA MET A 37 -14.27 1.64 0.67
C MET A 37 -15.35 2.49 -0.03
N ASP A 38 -16.17 1.90 -0.90
CA ASP A 38 -17.31 2.58 -1.53
C ASP A 38 -18.34 3.06 -0.49
N SER A 39 -18.52 2.33 0.62
CA SER A 39 -19.40 2.72 1.73
C SER A 39 -18.79 3.84 2.58
N VAL A 40 -17.46 3.84 2.75
CA VAL A 40 -16.68 4.93 3.37
C VAL A 40 -16.80 6.22 2.53
N ILE A 41 -16.68 6.10 1.20
CA ILE A 41 -16.87 7.20 0.23
C ILE A 41 -18.30 7.75 0.27
N GLN A 42 -19.32 6.89 0.41
CA GLN A 42 -20.72 7.33 0.52
C GLN A 42 -21.01 8.03 1.86
N ALA A 43 -20.43 7.55 2.97
CA ALA A 43 -20.53 8.23 4.27
C ALA A 43 -19.91 9.64 4.22
N LEU A 44 -18.73 9.80 3.59
CA LEU A 44 -18.15 11.11 3.31
C LEU A 44 -19.07 11.99 2.47
N ALA A 45 -19.60 11.46 1.36
CA ALA A 45 -20.47 12.22 0.48
C ALA A 45 -21.75 12.70 1.19
N GLU A 46 -22.26 11.95 2.17
CA GLU A 46 -23.40 12.38 2.98
C GLU A 46 -23.02 13.46 4.02
N LEU A 47 -21.84 13.39 4.64
CA LEU A 47 -21.30 14.46 5.49
C LEU A 47 -21.04 15.74 4.67
N GLU A 48 -20.42 15.62 3.50
CA GLU A 48 -20.10 16.72 2.58
C GLU A 48 -21.34 17.43 2.01
N GLN A 49 -22.48 16.73 1.90
CA GLN A 49 -23.77 17.33 1.56
C GLN A 49 -24.43 18.08 2.73
N LYS A 50 -24.04 17.77 3.98
CA LYS A 50 -24.64 18.31 5.21
C LYS A 50 -23.78 19.43 5.84
N SER A 51 -22.49 19.50 5.49
CA SER A 51 -21.56 20.57 5.89
C SER A 51 -21.35 21.61 4.78
N PRO A 52 -20.87 22.83 5.09
CA PRO A 52 -20.44 23.79 4.08
C PRO A 52 -19.27 23.25 3.24
N ALA A 53 -19.28 23.51 1.93
CA ALA A 53 -18.32 22.95 0.96
C ALA A 53 -16.84 23.33 1.19
N THR A 54 -16.54 24.26 2.10
CA THR A 54 -15.19 24.68 2.50
C THR A 54 -14.65 23.93 3.71
N GLU A 55 -15.35 22.91 4.23
CA GLU A 55 -15.08 22.30 5.54
C GLU A 55 -14.56 20.86 5.49
N ALA A 56 -13.92 20.45 4.38
CA ALA A 56 -13.33 19.11 4.22
C ALA A 56 -12.44 18.68 5.41
N GLY A 57 -11.66 19.62 5.99
CA GLY A 57 -10.87 19.39 7.19
C GLY A 57 -11.71 18.97 8.40
N HIS A 58 -12.79 19.70 8.70
CA HIS A 58 -13.70 19.38 9.80
C HIS A 58 -14.40 18.02 9.62
N ILE A 59 -14.62 17.56 8.38
CA ILE A 59 -15.24 16.27 8.11
C ILE A 59 -14.33 15.12 8.55
N ALA A 60 -13.03 15.20 8.26
CA ALA A 60 -12.05 14.26 8.80
C ALA A 60 -11.95 14.36 10.34
N SER A 61 -11.90 15.59 10.90
CA SER A 61 -11.88 15.80 12.35
C SER A 61 -13.09 15.16 13.04
N MET A 62 -14.32 15.42 12.55
CA MET A 62 -15.56 14.87 13.11
C MET A 62 -15.57 13.34 13.10
N TRP A 63 -14.97 12.72 12.08
CA TRP A 63 -14.89 11.27 11.98
C TRP A 63 -13.97 10.68 13.05
N LEU A 64 -12.75 11.21 13.19
CA LEU A 64 -11.80 10.77 14.23
C LEU A 64 -12.29 11.10 15.65
N LEU A 65 -13.01 12.21 15.84
CA LEU A 65 -13.66 12.55 17.10
C LEU A 65 -14.81 11.60 17.44
N SER A 66 -15.53 11.07 16.45
CA SER A 66 -16.61 10.08 16.66
C SER A 66 -16.08 8.74 17.20
N ALA A 67 -14.82 8.41 16.95
CA ALA A 67 -14.17 7.20 17.47
C ALA A 67 -13.84 7.22 18.98
N GLN A 68 -14.10 8.33 19.70
CA GLN A 68 -13.68 8.51 21.10
C GLN A 68 -14.51 7.75 22.16
N GLY A 69 -15.33 6.78 21.74
CA GLY A 69 -16.20 5.94 22.60
C GLY A 69 -15.50 4.98 23.57
N SER A 70 -14.20 5.11 23.85
CA SER A 70 -13.51 4.49 25.00
C SER A 70 -12.12 5.10 25.22
N GLY A 71 -11.59 4.95 26.44
CA GLY A 71 -10.45 5.73 26.91
C GLY A 71 -9.07 5.35 26.35
N ALA A 72 -8.11 6.26 26.60
CA ALA A 72 -6.68 6.15 26.34
C ALA A 72 -6.25 5.98 24.86
N HIS A 73 -6.45 7.02 24.05
CA HIS A 73 -5.94 7.08 22.67
C HIS A 73 -4.92 8.22 22.44
N ASN A 74 -3.80 7.81 21.85
CA ASN A 74 -2.72 8.53 21.14
C ASN A 74 -2.58 10.07 21.37
N PRO A 75 -1.52 10.55 22.06
CA PRO A 75 -1.31 11.98 22.30
C PRO A 75 -0.88 12.76 21.06
N LEU A 76 -0.29 12.11 20.05
CA LEU A 76 0.36 12.79 18.93
C LEU A 76 -0.62 13.42 17.92
N PRO A 77 -1.68 12.72 17.45
CA PRO A 77 -2.78 13.36 16.73
C PRO A 77 -3.43 14.44 17.59
N ARG A 78 -3.77 14.14 18.85
CA ARG A 78 -4.39 15.09 19.77
C ARG A 78 -3.59 16.41 19.90
N PHE A 79 -2.27 16.33 20.04
CA PHE A 79 -1.37 17.48 20.12
C PHE A 79 -1.43 18.38 18.87
N LEU A 80 -1.55 17.80 17.66
CA LEU A 80 -1.74 18.58 16.43
C LEU A 80 -3.15 19.18 16.32
N LEU A 81 -4.17 18.41 16.73
CA LEU A 81 -5.58 18.78 16.66
C LEU A 81 -5.96 19.91 17.62
N GLU A 82 -5.54 19.83 18.89
CA GLU A 82 -5.92 20.80 19.94
C GLU A 82 -5.38 22.21 19.68
N GLY A 83 -4.34 22.35 18.85
CA GLY A 83 -3.82 23.65 18.40
C GLY A 83 -4.84 24.52 17.63
N GLN A 84 -5.94 23.95 17.12
CA GLN A 84 -7.06 24.70 16.54
C GLN A 84 -8.45 24.19 16.97
N SER A 85 -8.60 22.91 17.34
CA SER A 85 -9.91 22.28 17.62
C SER A 85 -10.68 22.88 18.81
N LEU A 86 -10.03 23.69 19.66
CA LEU A 86 -10.67 24.43 20.76
C LEU A 86 -11.67 25.51 20.31
N LYS A 87 -11.78 25.81 19.01
CA LYS A 87 -12.90 26.59 18.45
C LYS A 87 -14.09 25.75 17.97
N THR A 88 -13.89 24.44 17.78
CA THR A 88 -14.80 23.57 17.00
C THR A 88 -15.78 22.79 17.86
N ALA A 89 -15.56 22.71 19.18
CA ALA A 89 -16.37 21.97 20.16
C ALA A 89 -17.77 22.57 20.45
N LYS A 90 -18.47 23.07 19.41
CA LYS A 90 -19.77 23.75 19.54
C LYS A 90 -20.77 23.50 18.41
N LEU A 91 -20.44 22.61 17.47
CA LEU A 91 -21.38 22.03 16.51
C LEU A 91 -21.64 20.59 16.93
N ALA A 92 -22.91 20.19 16.98
CA ALA A 92 -23.25 18.77 17.06
C ALA A 92 -22.92 18.13 15.70
N PRO A 93 -22.41 16.89 15.66
CA PRO A 93 -22.13 16.22 14.39
C PRO A 93 -23.43 16.13 13.56
N PRO A 94 -23.39 16.43 12.24
CA PRO A 94 -24.57 16.38 11.41
C PRO A 94 -25.12 14.95 11.36
N SER A 95 -26.41 14.79 11.63
CA SER A 95 -27.05 13.46 11.73
C SER A 95 -26.95 12.70 10.42
N LEU A 96 -26.09 11.67 10.38
CA LEU A 96 -26.03 10.69 9.31
C LEU A 96 -27.27 9.79 9.27
N SER A 97 -27.42 9.02 8.20
CA SER A 97 -28.26 7.83 8.24
C SER A 97 -27.76 6.88 9.35
N PRO A 98 -28.64 6.13 10.05
CA PRO A 98 -28.22 5.17 11.07
C PRO A 98 -27.28 4.08 10.53
N GLU A 99 -27.41 3.76 9.24
CA GLU A 99 -26.57 2.80 8.52
C GLU A 99 -25.13 3.32 8.37
N PHE A 100 -24.94 4.58 7.95
CA PHE A 100 -23.61 5.19 7.88
C PHE A 100 -23.04 5.52 9.27
N GLN A 101 -23.87 5.88 10.25
CA GLN A 101 -23.37 6.07 11.62
C GLN A 101 -22.79 4.77 12.18
N GLY A 102 -23.48 3.64 12.03
CA GLY A 102 -22.96 2.33 12.43
C GLY A 102 -21.66 1.96 11.71
N LEU A 103 -21.57 2.23 10.40
CA LEU A 103 -20.32 2.07 9.64
C LEU A 103 -19.19 2.95 10.19
N ILE A 104 -19.47 4.21 10.51
CA ILE A 104 -18.49 5.14 11.09
C ILE A 104 -17.94 4.58 12.41
N GLU A 105 -18.82 4.12 13.30
CA GLU A 105 -18.43 3.55 14.60
C GLU A 105 -17.63 2.24 14.45
N GLU A 106 -17.88 1.45 13.38
CA GLU A 106 -17.17 0.21 13.06
C GLU A 106 -15.80 0.42 12.39
N VAL A 107 -15.63 1.47 11.56
CA VAL A 107 -14.37 1.70 10.80
C VAL A 107 -13.42 2.74 11.39
N ALA A 108 -13.90 3.68 12.21
CA ALA A 108 -13.11 4.86 12.61
C ALA A 108 -12.01 4.58 13.65
N ARG A 109 -11.87 3.33 14.11
CA ARG A 109 -10.76 2.89 14.97
C ARG A 109 -10.14 1.60 14.45
N HIS A 110 -8.85 1.64 14.18
CA HIS A 110 -8.05 0.47 13.81
C HIS A 110 -7.64 -0.37 15.03
N GLY A 111 -7.45 -1.66 14.82
CA GLY A 111 -6.87 -2.54 15.83
C GLY A 111 -6.77 -4.00 15.40
N VAL A 112 -5.92 -4.76 16.07
CA VAL A 112 -5.74 -6.20 15.90
C VAL A 112 -6.02 -6.89 17.23
N GLN A 113 -6.89 -7.91 17.23
CA GLN A 113 -7.21 -8.71 18.41
C GLN A 113 -7.65 -10.12 17.99
N ASP A 114 -7.15 -11.15 18.67
CA ASP A 114 -7.52 -12.56 18.49
C ASP A 114 -7.41 -13.06 17.02
N GLY A 115 -6.33 -12.66 16.33
CA GLY A 115 -6.07 -12.98 14.91
C GLY A 115 -6.99 -12.27 13.91
N LYS A 116 -7.85 -11.35 14.37
CA LYS A 116 -8.71 -10.50 13.54
C LYS A 116 -8.23 -9.06 13.55
N GLU A 117 -8.61 -8.34 12.51
CA GLU A 117 -8.31 -6.92 12.35
C GLU A 117 -9.60 -6.13 12.08
N TYR A 118 -9.68 -4.95 12.70
CA TYR A 118 -10.85 -4.07 12.77
C TYR A 118 -10.45 -2.65 12.31
N GLY A 119 -11.43 -1.80 12.00
CA GLY A 119 -11.14 -0.48 11.41
C GLY A 119 -10.69 -0.53 9.95
N VAL A 120 -11.01 -1.63 9.26
CA VAL A 120 -10.52 -1.93 7.90
C VAL A 120 -11.66 -2.15 6.91
N VAL A 121 -11.42 -1.85 5.64
CA VAL A 121 -12.35 -2.07 4.53
C VAL A 121 -11.66 -2.67 3.30
N LEU A 122 -12.43 -3.33 2.45
CA LEU A 122 -12.02 -3.80 1.12
C LEU A 122 -12.16 -2.66 0.10
N ALA A 123 -11.08 -2.35 -0.61
CA ALA A 123 -11.08 -1.33 -1.66
C ALA A 123 -11.36 -1.93 -3.06
N PRO A 124 -11.85 -1.13 -4.03
CA PRO A 124 -12.07 -1.56 -5.43
C PRO A 124 -10.85 -2.16 -6.13
N ASP A 125 -9.63 -1.80 -5.69
CA ASP A 125 -8.36 -2.37 -6.15
C ASP A 125 -8.08 -3.78 -5.59
N GLY A 126 -8.96 -4.33 -4.74
CA GLY A 126 -8.81 -5.64 -4.10
C GLY A 126 -7.95 -5.65 -2.83
N SER A 127 -7.33 -4.54 -2.47
CA SER A 127 -6.53 -4.42 -1.25
C SER A 127 -7.39 -4.17 0.00
N THR A 128 -6.83 -4.45 1.18
CA THR A 128 -7.42 -4.03 2.45
C THR A 128 -6.82 -2.70 2.88
N VAL A 129 -7.61 -1.80 3.45
CA VAL A 129 -7.15 -0.48 3.91
C VAL A 129 -7.70 -0.19 5.30
N ALA A 130 -6.84 0.21 6.23
CA ALA A 130 -7.24 0.75 7.54
C ALA A 130 -7.69 2.21 7.41
N VAL A 131 -8.87 2.53 7.94
CA VAL A 131 -9.51 3.83 7.73
C VAL A 131 -8.96 4.91 8.67
N GLU A 132 -8.65 4.60 9.92
CA GLU A 132 -8.07 5.55 10.88
C GLU A 132 -6.78 6.26 10.37
N PRO A 133 -5.69 5.56 9.95
CA PRO A 133 -4.48 6.23 9.47
C PRO A 133 -4.67 6.95 8.13
N LEU A 134 -5.61 6.49 7.29
CA LEU A 134 -6.01 7.17 6.05
C LEU A 134 -6.61 8.55 6.36
N LEU A 135 -7.57 8.61 7.29
CA LEU A 135 -8.23 9.85 7.71
C LEU A 135 -7.27 10.81 8.41
N ALA A 136 -6.38 10.31 9.27
CA ALA A 136 -5.37 11.12 9.97
C ALA A 136 -4.40 11.80 8.97
N GLY A 137 -4.03 11.11 7.89
CA GLY A 137 -3.21 11.69 6.81
C GLY A 137 -3.96 12.76 6.01
N LEU A 138 -5.22 12.48 5.60
CA LEU A 138 -6.08 13.45 4.92
C LEU A 138 -6.26 14.73 5.74
N GLU A 139 -6.59 14.62 7.03
CA GLU A 139 -6.75 15.77 7.91
C GLU A 139 -5.46 16.61 8.01
N THR A 140 -4.31 15.95 8.16
CA THR A 140 -3.02 16.65 8.30
C THR A 140 -2.60 17.35 7.00
N GLY A 141 -2.98 16.81 5.84
CA GLY A 141 -2.88 17.49 4.55
C GLY A 141 -3.75 18.74 4.47
N LEU A 142 -5.02 18.64 4.89
CA LEU A 142 -5.98 19.74 4.90
C LEU A 142 -5.52 20.89 5.83
N GLN A 143 -4.97 20.54 7.00
CA GLN A 143 -4.34 21.48 7.94
C GLN A 143 -2.99 22.05 7.46
N GLY A 144 -2.49 21.63 6.30
CA GLY A 144 -1.43 22.32 5.54
C GLY A 144 0.01 21.98 5.92
N HIS A 145 0.29 20.75 6.37
CA HIS A 145 1.64 20.25 6.72
C HIS A 145 2.41 21.12 7.73
N ARG A 146 2.29 20.79 9.02
CA ARG A 146 3.07 21.45 10.08
C ARG A 146 4.42 20.77 10.27
N VAL A 147 5.47 21.59 10.38
CA VAL A 147 6.80 21.17 10.81
C VAL A 147 6.94 21.48 12.30
N VAL A 148 7.12 20.44 13.12
CA VAL A 148 7.34 20.57 14.57
C VAL A 148 8.84 20.69 14.83
N ASN A 149 9.29 21.83 15.36
CA ASN A 149 10.71 22.04 15.66
C ASN A 149 11.17 21.22 16.87
N LEU A 150 12.38 20.68 16.80
CA LEU A 150 13.06 19.95 17.87
C LEU A 150 14.43 20.61 18.18
N PRO A 151 14.76 20.82 19.47
CA PRO A 151 13.91 20.62 20.64
C PRO A 151 12.73 21.59 20.64
N LEU A 152 11.57 21.15 21.15
CA LEU A 152 10.58 22.10 21.66
C LEU A 152 11.26 22.92 22.77
N ASP A 153 11.25 24.24 22.65
CA ASP A 153 11.89 25.15 23.60
C ASP A 153 11.26 25.03 24.99
N SER A 154 12.08 25.20 26.03
CA SER A 154 11.73 24.93 27.45
C SER A 154 10.79 25.98 28.09
N THR A 155 10.02 26.69 27.26
CA THR A 155 9.08 27.76 27.65
C THR A 155 7.71 27.63 26.96
N ALA A 156 7.46 26.53 26.23
CA ALA A 156 6.12 26.15 25.81
C ALA A 156 5.24 25.88 27.06
N THR A 157 4.48 26.88 27.47
CA THR A 157 3.63 26.79 28.67
C THR A 157 2.47 25.86 28.39
N PHE A 158 2.39 24.75 29.11
CA PHE A 158 1.25 23.83 29.02
C PHE A 158 -0.05 24.55 29.43
N PRO A 159 -1.19 24.30 28.75
CA PRO A 159 -2.48 24.80 29.20
C PRO A 159 -2.90 24.13 30.52
N ASP A 160 -2.69 24.81 31.65
CA ASP A 160 -3.09 24.31 32.97
C ASP A 160 -4.60 24.06 33.06
N ILE A 161 -4.98 22.84 33.45
CA ILE A 161 -6.38 22.44 33.59
C ILE A 161 -6.94 22.94 34.94
N GLY A 162 -7.24 24.24 34.98
CA GLY A 162 -8.31 24.81 35.79
C GLY A 162 -8.02 25.19 37.25
N ALA A 163 -7.70 26.46 37.47
CA ALA A 163 -8.03 27.19 38.71
C ALA A 163 -8.38 28.66 38.38
N THR A 164 -9.17 29.32 39.23
CA THR A 164 -9.87 30.59 38.89
C THR A 164 -9.21 31.88 39.41
N VAL A 165 -8.98 32.85 38.50
CA VAL A 165 -9.50 34.27 38.51
C VAL A 165 -9.20 35.18 39.76
N PRO A 166 -8.89 36.51 39.66
CA PRO A 166 -8.64 37.43 38.51
C PRO A 166 -7.39 38.37 38.60
N ASP A 167 -7.22 39.20 37.56
CA ASP A 167 -6.72 40.60 37.50
C ASP A 167 -5.33 41.04 38.03
N LEU A 168 -4.57 41.74 37.17
CA LEU A 168 -4.13 43.14 37.41
C LEU A 168 -3.60 43.84 36.13
N LYS A 169 -3.42 45.17 36.19
CA LYS A 169 -3.25 46.07 35.02
C LYS A 169 -1.80 46.34 34.58
N ALA A 170 -1.70 46.67 33.29
CA ALA A 170 -0.54 47.19 32.55
C ALA A 170 0.21 48.39 33.13
N THR A 171 1.45 48.62 32.67
CA THR A 171 1.93 49.92 32.14
C THR A 171 3.28 49.79 31.39
N SER A 172 3.80 50.89 30.81
CA SER A 172 4.87 50.91 29.80
C SER A 172 6.06 51.82 30.14
N SER A 173 7.28 51.39 29.80
CA SER A 173 8.45 52.24 29.48
C SER A 173 9.49 51.37 28.75
N ALA A 174 10.00 51.67 27.55
CA ALA A 174 10.59 52.90 27.02
C ALA A 174 11.93 53.28 27.68
N HIS A 175 13.04 53.00 26.98
CA HIS A 175 14.27 53.80 27.01
C HIS A 175 15.05 53.62 25.68
N LYS A 176 16.08 54.43 25.48
CA LYS A 176 16.72 54.74 24.19
C LYS A 176 18.20 55.08 24.42
N ASP A 177 18.93 55.39 23.33
CA ASP A 177 20.22 56.11 23.28
C ASP A 177 21.47 55.25 23.62
N THR A 178 22.69 55.46 23.07
CA THR A 178 23.19 56.10 21.81
C THR A 178 24.69 55.73 21.59
N SER A 179 25.24 56.01 20.39
CA SER A 179 26.63 56.47 20.09
C SER A 179 27.39 55.67 19.00
N ALA A 180 28.16 56.40 18.19
CA ALA A 180 29.25 55.91 17.32
C ALA A 180 30.61 55.99 18.10
N ASP A 181 31.84 55.80 17.58
CA ASP A 181 32.46 55.90 16.24
C ASP A 181 33.80 55.06 16.24
N VAL A 182 34.76 54.99 15.29
CA VAL A 182 35.14 55.79 14.10
C VAL A 182 35.95 54.98 13.03
N ASN A 183 36.14 55.59 11.85
CA ASN A 183 37.10 55.33 10.73
C ASN A 183 38.40 54.53 11.00
N SER A 184 38.97 53.77 10.03
CA SER A 184 39.75 54.33 8.89
C SER A 184 40.02 53.32 7.75
N ALA A 185 40.47 53.80 6.60
CA ALA A 185 40.89 53.03 5.42
C ALA A 185 42.33 53.37 4.98
N ASP A 186 42.93 52.57 4.09
CA ASP A 186 43.90 53.05 3.08
C ASP A 186 44.10 52.06 1.90
N VAL A 187 44.82 52.46 0.85
CA VAL A 187 44.88 51.82 -0.49
C VAL A 187 46.33 51.48 -0.94
N GLY A 188 46.53 50.39 -1.70
CA GLY A 188 47.87 50.02 -2.23
C GLY A 188 47.87 48.96 -3.35
N THR A 189 47.79 49.41 -4.61
CA THR A 189 47.75 48.60 -5.85
C THR A 189 49.01 47.78 -6.17
N LEU A 190 48.85 46.68 -6.92
CA LEU A 190 49.62 46.41 -8.16
C LEU A 190 48.98 45.33 -9.06
N SER A 191 49.21 45.46 -10.37
CA SER A 191 48.79 44.60 -11.51
C SER A 191 49.94 44.64 -12.56
N PRO A 192 49.90 44.08 -13.80
CA PRO A 192 48.79 43.56 -14.64
C PRO A 192 49.07 42.11 -15.18
N ASN A 193 48.33 41.48 -16.09
CA ASN A 193 48.24 41.67 -17.57
C ASN A 193 47.50 40.43 -18.17
N VAL A 194 46.87 40.39 -19.36
CA VAL A 194 46.28 41.43 -20.26
C VAL A 194 45.50 40.72 -21.40
N ARG A 195 44.28 41.20 -21.76
CA ARG A 195 43.60 41.10 -23.10
C ARG A 195 43.26 39.72 -23.70
N ASP A 196 42.38 39.53 -24.70
CA ASP A 196 41.23 40.22 -25.37
C ASP A 196 40.58 39.14 -26.30
N THR A 197 39.41 39.22 -26.98
CA THR A 197 38.35 40.25 -27.19
C THR A 197 36.99 39.56 -27.49
N ASP A 198 35.89 40.32 -27.45
CA ASP A 198 34.73 40.46 -28.39
C ASP A 198 34.50 39.46 -29.56
N VAL A 199 33.30 39.30 -30.18
CA VAL A 199 31.85 39.37 -29.83
C VAL A 199 31.03 39.20 -31.15
N ASP A 200 29.77 38.74 -31.06
CA ASP A 200 28.68 38.72 -32.10
C ASP A 200 28.84 38.06 -33.49
N ALA A 201 27.90 37.16 -33.83
CA ALA A 201 27.28 37.00 -35.16
C ALA A 201 26.00 36.13 -35.11
N GLU A 202 25.07 36.37 -36.04
CA GLU A 202 23.74 35.73 -36.15
C GLU A 202 23.47 35.35 -37.64
N VAL A 203 22.51 34.55 -38.10
CA VAL A 203 21.20 34.05 -37.57
C VAL A 203 20.87 32.65 -38.17
N THR A 204 19.71 32.09 -37.80
CA THR A 204 18.80 31.20 -38.59
C THR A 204 19.09 29.69 -38.78
N PHE A 205 18.22 28.87 -38.16
CA PHE A 205 17.35 27.79 -38.72
C PHE A 205 17.94 26.66 -39.64
N LEU A 206 17.44 25.42 -39.65
CA LEU A 206 16.31 24.76 -38.96
C LEU A 206 16.51 23.23 -38.97
N ASP A 207 16.56 22.56 -37.80
CA ASP A 207 16.13 21.14 -37.66
C ASP A 207 16.04 20.75 -36.17
N VAL A 208 14.99 20.03 -35.75
CA VAL A 208 14.82 19.59 -34.34
C VAL A 208 14.59 18.09 -34.25
N ARG A 209 15.62 17.37 -33.79
CA ARG A 209 15.50 16.01 -33.23
C ARG A 209 15.81 16.05 -31.74
N PRO A 210 14.99 15.44 -30.86
CA PRO A 210 15.39 15.19 -29.48
C PRO A 210 16.50 14.14 -29.46
N SER A 211 17.74 14.54 -29.14
CA SER A 211 18.87 13.63 -29.05
C SER A 211 18.95 12.98 -27.67
N SER A 212 18.74 11.67 -27.59
CA SER A 212 18.96 10.89 -26.37
C SER A 212 20.45 10.70 -26.08
N THR A 213 21.00 11.42 -25.10
CA THR A 213 22.33 11.17 -24.56
C THR A 213 22.27 10.10 -23.46
N GLY A 214 22.71 8.88 -23.80
CA GLY A 214 22.73 7.78 -22.84
C GLY A 214 23.85 7.94 -21.79
N VAL A 215 23.49 7.95 -20.52
CA VAL A 215 24.45 7.82 -19.41
C VAL A 215 24.78 6.33 -19.23
N GLN A 216 26.07 5.99 -19.33
CA GLN A 216 26.53 4.64 -19.01
C GLN A 216 26.50 4.42 -17.50
N VAL A 217 25.66 3.49 -17.03
CA VAL A 217 25.65 3.05 -15.64
C VAL A 217 26.73 1.97 -15.45
N THR A 218 27.93 2.39 -15.05
CA THR A 218 28.94 1.48 -14.48
C THR A 218 28.61 1.21 -13.02
N SER A 219 28.55 -0.05 -12.60
CA SER A 219 28.36 -0.43 -11.21
C SER A 219 29.49 0.12 -10.32
N PRO A 220 29.19 0.74 -9.17
CA PRO A 220 30.18 0.95 -8.12
C PRO A 220 30.46 -0.37 -7.39
N ASP A 221 31.73 -0.72 -7.23
CA ASP A 221 32.13 -1.85 -6.38
C ASP A 221 31.82 -1.55 -4.90
N VAL A 222 31.33 -2.57 -4.18
CA VAL A 222 31.02 -2.45 -2.75
C VAL A 222 32.31 -2.57 -1.93
N GLN A 223 33.03 -1.46 -1.79
CA GLN A 223 33.97 -1.25 -0.69
C GLN A 223 33.26 -0.57 0.47
N ALA A 224 33.27 -1.21 1.65
CA ALA A 224 32.63 -0.69 2.85
C ALA A 224 33.40 0.53 3.41
N SER A 225 32.78 1.70 3.35
CA SER A 225 33.28 2.92 4.00
C SER A 225 32.91 2.94 5.50
N SER A 226 33.84 3.39 6.36
CA SER A 226 33.63 3.44 7.82
C SER A 226 32.52 4.42 8.22
N PRO A 227 31.62 4.08 9.16
CA PRO A 227 30.51 4.92 9.61
C PRO A 227 30.92 5.96 10.67
N ASP A 228 31.94 6.79 10.38
CA ASP A 228 32.51 7.78 11.32
C ASP A 228 31.97 9.21 11.16
N THR A 229 30.80 9.38 10.53
CA THR A 229 30.02 10.62 10.64
C THR A 229 28.77 10.37 11.49
N LYS A 230 28.80 10.82 12.75
CA LYS A 230 27.61 10.80 13.61
C LYS A 230 26.48 11.54 12.92
N ALA A 231 25.37 10.84 12.67
CA ALA A 231 24.15 11.46 12.16
C ALA A 231 23.70 12.57 13.12
N LYS A 232 23.40 13.76 12.56
CA LYS A 232 22.86 14.86 13.37
C LYS A 232 21.48 14.47 13.87
N SER A 233 21.16 14.84 15.11
CA SER A 233 19.83 14.66 15.69
C SER A 233 18.78 15.45 14.90
N PRO A 234 17.55 14.94 14.76
CA PRO A 234 16.49 15.61 14.04
C PRO A 234 16.14 16.94 14.71
N THR A 235 16.22 18.03 13.93
CA THR A 235 15.81 19.38 14.34
C THR A 235 14.35 19.68 14.05
N THR A 236 13.66 18.76 13.36
CA THR A 236 12.26 18.91 12.91
C THR A 236 11.58 17.55 12.82
N VAL A 237 10.24 17.55 12.91
CA VAL A 237 9.36 16.42 12.57
C VAL A 237 8.26 16.92 11.64
N ASP A 238 8.02 16.20 10.55
CA ASP A 238 6.90 16.40 9.66
C ASP A 238 5.62 15.78 10.24
N SER A 239 4.58 16.59 10.43
CA SER A 239 3.31 16.16 11.04
C SER A 239 2.58 15.06 10.25
N LEU A 240 2.66 15.05 8.92
CA LEU A 240 1.97 14.07 8.09
C LEU A 240 2.58 12.68 8.29
N LEU A 241 3.90 12.56 8.13
CA LEU A 241 4.60 11.30 8.36
C LEU A 241 4.55 10.88 9.82
N MET A 242 4.51 11.81 10.77
CA MET A 242 4.36 11.54 12.20
C MET A 242 3.06 10.80 12.55
N VAL A 243 1.91 11.23 12.02
CA VAL A 243 0.60 10.61 12.35
C VAL A 243 0.24 9.39 11.49
N THR A 244 0.87 9.24 10.32
CA THR A 244 0.56 8.13 9.40
C THR A 244 1.47 6.92 9.60
N LEU A 245 2.78 7.12 9.76
CA LEU A 245 3.78 6.05 9.66
C LEU A 245 4.83 6.07 10.78
N ALA A 246 5.43 7.23 11.04
CA ALA A 246 6.70 7.32 11.75
C ALA A 246 6.58 6.99 13.24
N ARG A 247 5.43 7.28 13.86
CA ARG A 247 5.10 6.85 15.23
C ARG A 247 5.09 5.32 15.33
N ASP A 248 4.25 4.68 14.54
CA ASP A 248 3.89 3.28 14.72
C ASP A 248 4.98 2.32 14.19
N LEU A 249 5.70 2.74 13.14
CA LEU A 249 6.99 2.15 12.78
C LEU A 249 7.98 2.21 13.95
N GLY A 250 8.15 3.38 14.57
CA GLY A 250 9.05 3.53 15.71
C GLY A 250 8.65 2.62 16.88
N LEU A 251 7.40 2.71 17.33
CA LEU A 251 6.86 1.95 18.47
C LEU A 251 6.89 0.42 18.27
N HIS A 252 6.69 -0.07 17.05
CA HIS A 252 6.84 -1.49 16.74
C HIS A 252 8.29 -1.95 16.93
N PHE A 253 9.25 -1.26 16.31
CA PHE A 253 10.66 -1.67 16.35
C PHE A 253 11.36 -1.40 17.70
N LEU A 254 10.75 -0.64 18.62
CA LEU A 254 11.17 -0.63 20.05
C LEU A 254 11.17 -2.04 20.67
N GLN A 255 10.32 -2.95 20.19
CA GLN A 255 10.18 -4.31 20.73
C GLN A 255 11.22 -5.29 20.18
N GLY A 256 11.85 -4.98 19.04
CA GLY A 256 12.56 -5.96 18.20
C GLY A 256 14.06 -6.14 18.44
N ALA A 257 14.68 -5.38 19.35
CA ALA A 257 16.15 -5.30 19.49
C ALA A 257 16.84 -6.56 20.10
N GLN A 258 16.14 -7.70 20.24
CA GLN A 258 16.61 -8.89 20.95
C GLN A 258 16.34 -10.24 20.25
N THR A 259 15.68 -10.27 19.09
CA THR A 259 15.34 -11.55 18.42
C THR A 259 15.61 -11.51 16.92
N GLU A 260 16.49 -12.39 16.43
CA GLU A 260 16.80 -12.59 15.00
C GLU A 260 15.68 -13.35 14.23
N SER A 261 14.42 -13.11 14.59
CA SER A 261 13.25 -13.72 13.95
C SER A 261 12.41 -12.64 13.28
N ASN A 262 11.97 -12.90 12.05
CA ASN A 262 11.30 -11.92 11.20
C ASN A 262 9.97 -11.42 11.82
N SER A 263 10.00 -10.29 12.52
CA SER A 263 8.79 -9.54 12.90
C SER A 263 8.16 -8.94 11.64
N GLY A 264 7.29 -9.71 11.00
CA GLY A 264 6.79 -9.45 9.66
C GLY A 264 5.94 -8.19 9.56
N LEU A 265 6.50 -7.14 8.97
CA LEU A 265 5.73 -6.01 8.44
C LEU A 265 4.79 -6.51 7.34
N GLY A 266 3.54 -6.06 7.37
CA GLY A 266 2.62 -6.29 6.26
C GLY A 266 2.01 -7.69 6.19
N THR A 267 1.72 -8.34 7.32
CA THR A 267 0.89 -9.55 7.30
C THR A 267 -0.46 -9.25 6.63
N GLU A 268 -0.80 -10.06 5.61
CA GLU A 268 -2.10 -10.01 4.93
C GLU A 268 -3.16 -10.86 5.63
N GLY A 269 -4.42 -10.62 5.27
CA GLY A 269 -5.56 -11.38 5.75
C GLY A 269 -6.56 -11.77 4.65
N CYS A 270 -7.61 -12.45 5.08
CA CYS A 270 -8.75 -12.85 4.28
C CYS A 270 -10.04 -12.26 4.85
N TRP A 271 -10.88 -11.76 3.94
CA TRP A 271 -12.29 -11.48 4.23
C TRP A 271 -13.09 -12.78 4.28
N ASP A 272 -14.11 -12.84 5.13
CA ASP A 272 -15.10 -13.90 5.17
C ASP A 272 -15.84 -14.04 3.82
N GLN A 273 -16.22 -12.91 3.22
CA GLN A 273 -16.92 -12.84 1.94
C GLN A 273 -16.49 -11.61 1.14
N LEU A 274 -16.06 -11.79 -0.12
CA LEU A 274 -15.59 -10.69 -0.97
C LEU A 274 -16.74 -9.79 -1.48
N SER A 275 -17.97 -10.31 -1.55
CA SER A 275 -19.14 -9.56 -2.02
C SER A 275 -19.87 -8.79 -0.92
N LEU A 276 -19.68 -9.18 0.34
CA LEU A 276 -20.30 -8.58 1.53
C LEU A 276 -19.33 -8.72 2.72
N PRO A 277 -18.16 -8.02 2.70
CA PRO A 277 -17.13 -8.18 3.73
C PRO A 277 -17.62 -7.77 5.12
N ARG A 278 -17.33 -8.61 6.13
CA ARG A 278 -17.72 -8.46 7.54
C ARG A 278 -16.64 -8.74 8.55
N THR A 279 -15.70 -9.62 8.25
CA THR A 279 -14.64 -9.98 9.20
C THR A 279 -13.35 -10.20 8.43
N PHE A 280 -12.34 -9.41 8.79
CA PHE A 280 -10.98 -9.59 8.29
C PHE A 280 -10.19 -10.43 9.29
N THR A 281 -9.67 -11.57 8.82
CA THR A 281 -8.89 -12.51 9.63
C THR A 281 -7.48 -12.59 9.05
N LEU A 282 -6.46 -12.38 9.87
CA LEU A 282 -5.06 -12.38 9.44
C LEU A 282 -4.60 -13.81 9.09
N LEU A 283 -3.67 -13.92 8.13
CA LEU A 283 -3.08 -15.21 7.73
C LEU A 283 -2.10 -15.77 8.75
N ASP A 284 -1.58 -14.91 9.63
CA ASP A 284 -0.80 -15.25 10.82
C ASP A 284 -1.53 -14.64 12.05
N PRO A 285 -1.93 -15.44 13.05
CA PRO A 285 -2.59 -14.91 14.24
C PRO A 285 -1.64 -14.18 15.20
N GLU A 286 -0.32 -14.41 15.11
CA GLU A 286 0.71 -13.77 15.95
C GLU A 286 1.30 -12.51 15.29
N ALA A 287 0.57 -11.93 14.34
CA ALA A 287 1.04 -10.85 13.47
C ALA A 287 1.29 -9.51 14.19
N SER A 288 2.22 -8.73 13.63
CA SER A 288 2.43 -7.33 14.00
C SER A 288 1.15 -6.49 13.78
N PRO A 289 0.84 -5.54 14.67
CA PRO A 289 -0.17 -4.50 14.41
C PRO A 289 0.10 -3.68 13.13
N LEU A 290 1.34 -3.67 12.62
CA LEU A 290 1.69 -3.15 11.30
C LEU A 290 1.33 -4.15 10.19
N THR A 291 0.03 -4.44 10.08
CA THR A 291 -0.57 -5.31 9.07
C THR A 291 -0.45 -4.71 7.66
N MET A 292 -0.82 -5.50 6.63
CA MET A 292 -0.97 -4.98 5.28
C MET A 292 -2.02 -3.85 5.21
N ALA A 293 -3.12 -3.96 5.95
CA ALA A 293 -4.20 -2.99 5.90
C ALA A 293 -3.80 -1.67 6.57
N PHE A 294 -3.10 -1.72 7.72
CA PHE A 294 -2.52 -0.55 8.36
C PHE A 294 -1.55 0.16 7.42
N LEU A 295 -0.56 -0.56 6.88
CA LEU A 295 0.48 0.04 6.04
C LEU A 295 -0.06 0.58 4.71
N ASN A 296 -1.14 0.00 4.16
CA ASN A 296 -1.88 0.58 3.03
C ASN A 296 -2.59 1.89 3.44
N GLY A 297 -3.37 1.88 4.52
CA GLY A 297 -4.09 3.08 5.00
C GLY A 297 -3.15 4.24 5.36
N ALA A 298 -2.02 3.92 5.99
CA ALA A 298 -0.95 4.85 6.30
C ALA A 298 -0.29 5.47 5.06
N LEU A 299 0.05 4.67 4.04
CA LEU A 299 0.57 5.18 2.77
C LEU A 299 -0.46 6.05 2.05
N ASP A 300 -1.71 5.60 1.98
CA ASP A 300 -2.76 6.26 1.22
C ASP A 300 -3.15 7.59 1.88
N GLY A 301 -3.18 7.63 3.22
CA GLY A 301 -3.30 8.85 4.01
C GLY A 301 -2.12 9.80 3.82
N ALA A 302 -0.88 9.30 3.79
CA ALA A 302 0.31 10.12 3.53
C ALA A 302 0.28 10.72 2.11
N LEU A 303 0.01 9.90 1.09
CA LEU A 303 -0.04 10.33 -0.31
C LEU A 303 -1.14 11.37 -0.56
N LEU A 304 -2.34 11.13 -0.03
CA LEU A 304 -3.47 12.04 -0.24
C LEU A 304 -3.38 13.29 0.66
N GLY A 305 -2.78 13.19 1.84
CA GLY A 305 -2.43 14.35 2.67
C GLY A 305 -1.38 15.25 1.99
N ASP A 306 -0.35 14.65 1.40
CA ASP A 306 0.69 15.35 0.63
C ASP A 306 0.15 16.01 -0.65
N TYR A 307 -0.84 15.40 -1.28
CA TYR A 307 -1.61 16.03 -2.35
C TYR A 307 -2.44 17.23 -1.83
N LEU A 308 -3.22 17.03 -0.76
CA LEU A 308 -4.13 18.05 -0.23
C LEU A 308 -3.43 19.28 0.37
N SER A 309 -2.21 19.17 0.88
CA SER A 309 -1.43 20.35 1.32
C SER A 309 -0.93 21.23 0.18
N LYS A 310 -0.87 20.70 -1.05
CA LYS A 310 -0.38 21.38 -2.26
C LYS A 310 -1.50 21.89 -3.17
N VAL A 311 -2.70 21.32 -3.07
CA VAL A 311 -3.87 21.79 -3.82
C VAL A 311 -4.40 23.12 -3.25
N PRO A 312 -4.55 24.18 -4.07
CA PRO A 312 -5.13 25.44 -3.65
C PRO A 312 -6.65 25.33 -3.43
N GLU A 313 -7.20 26.23 -2.61
CA GLU A 313 -8.65 26.30 -2.40
C GLU A 313 -9.39 26.88 -3.63
N PRO A 314 -10.61 26.41 -3.94
CA PRO A 314 -11.36 25.37 -3.24
C PRO A 314 -10.86 23.95 -3.56
N ARG A 315 -10.50 23.20 -2.53
CA ARG A 315 -10.07 21.80 -2.64
C ARG A 315 -11.22 20.87 -3.08
N PRO A 316 -10.93 19.72 -3.71
CA PRO A 316 -11.94 18.72 -4.03
C PRO A 316 -12.53 18.08 -2.75
N PRO A 317 -13.79 17.62 -2.76
CA PRO A 317 -14.35 16.80 -1.69
C PRO A 317 -13.55 15.51 -1.48
N LEU A 318 -13.49 15.03 -0.24
CA LEU A 318 -12.74 13.82 0.12
C LEU A 318 -13.39 12.57 -0.46
N SER A 319 -14.73 12.52 -0.54
CA SER A 319 -15.43 11.43 -1.25
C SER A 319 -15.00 11.34 -2.71
N HIS A 320 -14.87 12.49 -3.39
CA HIS A 320 -14.42 12.57 -4.78
C HIS A 320 -12.95 12.17 -4.93
N LEU A 321 -12.08 12.63 -4.02
CA LEU A 321 -10.66 12.31 -4.01
C LEU A 321 -10.42 10.80 -3.83
N LEU A 322 -11.09 10.16 -2.86
CA LEU A 322 -10.97 8.72 -2.64
C LEU A 322 -11.56 7.91 -3.80
N ASN A 323 -12.72 8.30 -4.33
CA ASN A 323 -13.31 7.68 -5.52
C ASN A 323 -12.40 7.76 -6.75
N GLN A 324 -11.66 8.87 -6.93
CA GLN A 324 -10.63 8.97 -7.97
C GLN A 324 -9.43 8.06 -7.67
N TYR A 325 -8.91 8.08 -6.45
CA TYR A 325 -7.68 7.39 -6.04
C TYR A 325 -7.78 5.87 -6.12
N TYR A 326 -8.87 5.27 -5.61
CA TYR A 326 -9.15 3.83 -5.75
C TYR A 326 -9.77 3.45 -7.12
N GLY A 327 -10.10 4.47 -7.93
CA GLY A 327 -10.69 4.32 -9.25
C GLY A 327 -9.68 4.51 -10.38
N ALA A 328 -9.82 5.61 -11.11
CA ALA A 328 -9.09 5.87 -12.36
C ALA A 328 -7.81 6.72 -12.20
N GLY A 329 -7.61 7.37 -11.06
CA GLY A 329 -6.49 8.28 -10.80
C GLY A 329 -6.94 9.69 -10.39
N VAL A 330 -6.20 10.30 -9.47
CA VAL A 330 -6.50 11.64 -8.91
C VAL A 330 -6.26 12.74 -9.94
N ALA A 331 -7.21 13.67 -10.07
CA ALA A 331 -7.18 14.81 -11.00
C ALA A 331 -6.87 14.46 -12.47
N GLY A 332 -7.11 13.21 -12.88
CA GLY A 332 -6.80 12.71 -14.22
C GLY A 332 -5.39 12.15 -14.40
N ASP A 333 -4.57 12.08 -13.35
CA ASP A 333 -3.29 11.35 -13.36
C ASP A 333 -3.50 9.86 -13.01
N PRO A 334 -3.35 8.92 -13.98
CA PRO A 334 -3.46 7.49 -13.72
C PRO A 334 -2.25 6.91 -12.95
N GLY A 335 -1.19 7.69 -12.73
CA GLY A 335 -0.09 7.33 -11.83
C GLY A 335 -0.47 7.45 -10.36
N LEU A 336 -1.27 8.46 -9.99
CA LEU A 336 -1.78 8.66 -8.63
C LEU A 336 -3.04 7.81 -8.36
N ARG A 337 -2.84 6.49 -8.43
CA ARG A 337 -3.83 5.43 -8.10
C ARG A 337 -3.34 4.58 -6.94
N SER A 338 -4.28 4.01 -6.18
CA SER A 338 -4.00 3.14 -5.02
C SER A 338 -3.16 1.90 -5.37
N ASN A 339 -3.34 1.33 -6.57
CA ASN A 339 -2.51 0.25 -7.12
C ASN A 339 -1.00 0.56 -7.12
N PHE A 340 -0.62 1.84 -7.16
CA PHE A 340 0.76 2.30 -7.19
C PHE A 340 1.22 2.95 -5.87
N ARG A 341 0.47 2.76 -4.77
CA ARG A 341 0.76 3.37 -3.45
C ARG A 341 2.20 3.17 -2.99
N ARG A 342 2.81 2.02 -3.24
CA ARG A 342 4.20 1.72 -2.81
C ARG A 342 5.23 2.47 -3.64
N GLN A 343 5.08 2.47 -4.96
CA GLN A 343 5.97 3.19 -5.87
C GLN A 343 5.87 4.71 -5.68
N ASN A 344 4.65 5.24 -5.45
CA ASN A 344 4.44 6.66 -5.15
C ASN A 344 4.95 7.02 -3.74
N GLY A 345 4.65 6.18 -2.73
CA GLY A 345 5.05 6.39 -1.34
C GLY A 345 6.57 6.44 -1.14
N ALA A 346 7.32 5.65 -1.91
CA ALA A 346 8.79 5.63 -1.87
C ALA A 346 9.46 7.01 -2.08
N ALA A 347 8.81 7.94 -2.78
CA ALA A 347 9.30 9.32 -2.93
C ALA A 347 9.16 10.16 -1.63
N LEU A 348 8.10 9.95 -0.86
CA LEU A 348 7.89 10.62 0.44
C LEU A 348 8.76 9.99 1.54
N THR A 349 8.92 8.67 1.51
CA THR A 349 9.48 7.87 2.60
C THR A 349 10.89 7.35 2.31
N LEU A 350 11.72 8.12 1.60
CA LEU A 350 13.13 7.80 1.37
C LEU A 350 13.85 7.50 2.70
N THR A 351 14.60 6.41 2.78
CA THR A 351 15.13 5.85 4.04
C THR A 351 15.83 6.87 4.96
N PRO A 352 16.67 7.81 4.47
CA PRO A 352 17.30 8.81 5.33
C PRO A 352 16.31 9.83 5.92
N ASN A 353 15.27 10.23 5.15
CA ASN A 353 14.20 11.10 5.66
C ASN A 353 13.37 10.34 6.68
N LEU A 354 12.88 9.14 6.33
CA LEU A 354 12.05 8.33 7.23
C LEU A 354 12.78 8.01 8.55
N THR A 355 14.08 7.75 8.52
CA THR A 355 14.91 7.58 9.74
C THR A 355 14.85 8.82 10.64
N GLN A 356 14.97 10.02 10.06
CA GLN A 356 14.88 11.28 10.82
C GLN A 356 13.46 11.52 11.36
N GLN A 357 12.41 11.23 10.58
CA GLN A 357 11.02 11.37 11.03
C GLN A 357 10.68 10.38 12.15
N VAL A 358 11.07 9.10 12.04
CA VAL A 358 10.86 8.11 13.10
C VAL A 358 11.63 8.49 14.36
N TRP A 359 12.92 8.86 14.25
CA TRP A 359 13.73 9.28 15.40
C TRP A 359 13.10 10.50 16.08
N GLY A 360 12.79 11.56 15.33
CA GLY A 360 12.19 12.77 15.89
C GLY A 360 10.81 12.54 16.50
N THR A 361 9.99 11.67 15.90
CA THR A 361 8.68 11.27 16.46
C THR A 361 8.85 10.55 17.80
N LEU A 362 9.83 9.65 17.93
CA LEU A 362 10.11 8.97 19.21
C LEU A 362 10.65 9.93 20.28
N ILE A 363 11.48 10.93 19.90
CA ILE A 363 11.90 12.01 20.83
C ILE A 363 10.69 12.81 21.32
N LEU A 364 9.78 13.18 20.41
CA LEU A 364 8.59 13.95 20.75
C LEU A 364 7.65 13.14 21.65
N LEU A 365 7.44 11.85 21.35
CA LEU A 365 6.62 10.97 22.17
C LEU A 365 7.22 10.76 23.57
N GLN A 366 8.54 10.56 23.69
CA GLN A 366 9.23 10.46 24.97
C GLN A 366 9.10 11.74 25.83
N ARG A 367 8.87 12.90 25.21
CA ARG A 367 8.59 14.19 25.91
C ARG A 367 7.13 14.36 26.31
N LEU A 368 6.19 13.97 25.44
CA LEU A 368 4.75 14.07 25.69
C LEU A 368 4.28 13.01 26.70
N GLU A 369 4.90 11.84 26.70
CA GLU A 369 4.63 10.73 27.63
C GLU A 369 5.93 10.24 28.31
N PRO A 370 6.49 10.98 29.30
CA PRO A 370 7.74 10.59 29.98
C PRO A 370 7.67 9.25 30.74
N ALA A 371 6.46 8.74 30.97
CA ALA A 371 6.19 7.45 31.59
C ALA A 371 5.81 6.33 30.58
N HIS A 372 5.96 6.57 29.27
CA HIS A 372 5.64 5.57 28.24
C HIS A 372 6.55 4.33 28.39
N PRO A 373 6.01 3.13 28.71
CA PRO A 373 6.81 2.01 29.21
C PRO A 373 7.92 1.52 28.28
N GLN A 374 7.74 1.64 26.96
CA GLN A 374 8.76 1.24 25.97
C GLN A 374 9.84 2.31 25.71
N LEU A 375 9.64 3.56 26.14
CA LEU A 375 10.53 4.70 25.87
C LEU A 375 11.27 5.21 27.11
N GLN A 376 10.81 4.84 28.31
CA GLN A 376 11.40 5.26 29.56
C GLN A 376 12.86 4.77 29.68
N GLY A 377 13.79 5.71 29.84
CA GLY A 377 15.22 5.42 30.01
C GLY A 377 16.02 5.17 28.72
N MET A 378 15.39 5.22 27.53
CA MET A 378 16.12 5.07 26.27
C MET A 378 16.99 6.30 25.93
N SER A 379 18.22 6.06 25.49
CA SER A 379 19.14 7.09 24.99
C SER A 379 18.80 7.52 23.56
N GLN A 380 19.30 8.69 23.16
CA GLN A 380 19.12 9.21 21.80
C GLN A 380 19.72 8.30 20.72
N GLU A 381 20.84 7.65 21.03
CA GLU A 381 21.51 6.68 20.16
C GLU A 381 20.66 5.42 19.98
N GLN A 382 19.98 4.96 21.03
CA GLN A 382 19.07 3.81 20.94
C GLN A 382 17.83 4.14 20.10
N LEU A 383 17.25 5.33 20.27
CA LEU A 383 16.15 5.81 19.41
C LEU A 383 16.58 5.95 17.95
N ALA A 384 17.80 6.43 17.68
CA ALA A 384 18.35 6.51 16.33
C ALA A 384 18.56 5.12 15.69
N GLN A 385 19.00 4.12 16.48
CA GLN A 385 19.16 2.73 16.02
C GLN A 385 17.80 2.11 15.67
N VAL A 386 16.78 2.25 16.53
CA VAL A 386 15.42 1.78 16.26
C VAL A 386 14.85 2.47 15.02
N ALA A 387 15.00 3.79 14.89
CA ALA A 387 14.53 4.53 13.73
C ALA A 387 15.22 4.10 12.43
N THR A 388 16.51 3.81 12.47
CA THR A 388 17.28 3.30 11.32
C THR A 388 16.78 1.91 10.90
N HIS A 389 16.55 1.02 11.88
CA HIS A 389 15.99 -0.32 11.62
C HIS A 389 14.58 -0.21 11.03
N ALA A 390 13.70 0.57 11.65
CA ALA A 390 12.32 0.74 11.23
C ALA A 390 12.19 1.31 9.80
N ALA A 391 12.97 2.35 9.48
CA ALA A 391 13.00 2.92 8.15
C ALA A 391 13.55 1.93 7.11
N LYS A 392 14.60 1.17 7.46
CA LYS A 392 15.17 0.13 6.60
C LYS A 392 14.15 -0.97 6.31
N GLU A 393 13.53 -1.56 7.33
CA GLU A 393 12.55 -2.63 7.12
C GLU A 393 11.31 -2.15 6.37
N PHE A 394 10.80 -0.94 6.63
CA PHE A 394 9.70 -0.39 5.82
C PHE A 394 10.10 -0.21 4.34
N THR A 395 11.29 0.33 4.08
CA THR A 395 11.73 0.59 2.70
C THR A 395 12.12 -0.68 1.94
N GLU A 396 12.75 -1.67 2.58
CA GLU A 396 13.15 -2.92 1.91
C GLU A 396 12.09 -4.04 1.96
N ALA A 397 11.39 -4.22 3.10
CA ALA A 397 10.47 -5.35 3.30
C ALA A 397 9.04 -5.07 2.79
N PHE A 398 8.64 -3.80 2.72
CA PHE A 398 7.30 -3.41 2.30
C PHE A 398 7.32 -2.67 0.95
N LEU A 399 8.06 -1.57 0.82
CA LEU A 399 8.11 -0.81 -0.44
C LEU A 399 8.93 -1.48 -1.53
N GLY A 400 10.04 -2.14 -1.19
CA GLY A 400 10.86 -2.93 -2.11
C GLY A 400 10.18 -4.20 -2.63
N CYS A 401 9.00 -4.54 -2.11
CA CYS A 401 8.23 -5.73 -2.48
C CYS A 401 6.96 -5.37 -3.27
N PRO A 402 6.52 -6.26 -4.17
CA PRO A 402 5.26 -6.10 -4.86
C PRO A 402 4.10 -6.30 -3.87
N ALA A 403 2.96 -5.68 -4.15
CA ALA A 403 1.72 -6.05 -3.47
C ALA A 403 1.23 -7.41 -4.03
N ILE A 404 1.15 -8.41 -3.16
CA ILE A 404 0.71 -9.77 -3.49
C ILE A 404 -0.68 -10.01 -2.94
N HIS A 405 -1.68 -10.16 -3.80
CA HIS A 405 -3.01 -10.61 -3.38
C HIS A 405 -2.98 -12.11 -3.01
N PRO A 406 -3.30 -12.49 -1.77
CA PRO A 406 -3.33 -13.90 -1.35
C PRO A 406 -4.48 -14.65 -2.03
N ARG A 407 -4.42 -15.98 -2.06
CA ARG A 407 -5.41 -16.86 -2.72
C ARG A 407 -6.88 -16.53 -2.40
N CYS A 408 -7.18 -16.26 -1.13
CA CYS A 408 -8.54 -15.91 -0.72
C CYS A 408 -9.05 -14.63 -1.39
N ARG A 409 -8.16 -13.67 -1.69
CA ARG A 409 -8.55 -12.36 -2.20
C ARG A 409 -9.11 -12.39 -3.62
N TRP A 410 -8.52 -13.20 -4.49
CA TRP A 410 -9.06 -13.40 -5.85
C TRP A 410 -10.14 -14.50 -5.91
N GLY A 411 -10.59 -15.03 -4.77
CA GLY A 411 -11.63 -16.06 -4.70
C GLY A 411 -11.17 -17.40 -5.27
N ALA A 412 -9.95 -17.83 -4.92
CA ALA A 412 -9.41 -19.13 -5.34
C ALA A 412 -10.24 -20.30 -4.82
N ALA A 413 -10.46 -21.29 -5.68
CA ALA A 413 -10.91 -22.61 -5.24
C ALA A 413 -9.84 -23.27 -4.33
N PRO A 414 -10.25 -24.19 -3.43
CA PRO A 414 -9.31 -25.00 -2.65
C PRO A 414 -8.35 -25.80 -3.52
N TYR A 415 -7.17 -26.08 -2.97
CA TYR A 415 -6.23 -27.05 -3.54
C TYR A 415 -6.83 -28.46 -3.50
N ARG A 416 -6.74 -29.23 -4.59
CA ARG A 416 -7.26 -30.62 -4.66
C ARG A 416 -6.14 -31.61 -4.31
N GLY A 417 -6.42 -32.53 -3.38
CA GLY A 417 -5.40 -33.46 -2.89
C GLY A 417 -4.40 -32.80 -1.95
N SER A 418 -3.18 -33.34 -1.86
CA SER A 418 -2.17 -32.91 -0.86
C SER A 418 -1.02 -32.15 -1.54
N PRO A 419 -0.77 -30.87 -1.18
CA PRO A 419 0.29 -30.08 -1.78
C PRO A 419 1.67 -30.60 -1.36
N LYS A 420 2.62 -30.55 -2.30
CA LYS A 420 3.99 -31.04 -2.07
C LYS A 420 4.89 -29.85 -1.73
N PRO A 421 5.61 -29.86 -0.59
CA PRO A 421 6.45 -28.74 -0.19
C PRO A 421 7.67 -28.61 -1.10
N LEU A 422 8.11 -27.37 -1.30
CA LEU A 422 9.36 -27.03 -1.96
C LEU A 422 10.57 -27.26 -1.04
N LYS A 423 11.75 -27.41 -1.62
CA LYS A 423 13.03 -27.38 -0.90
C LYS A 423 13.72 -26.04 -1.16
N LEU A 424 13.49 -25.10 -0.26
CA LEU A 424 13.97 -23.72 -0.33
C LEU A 424 15.43 -23.61 0.16
N PRO A 425 16.20 -22.57 -0.25
CA PRO A 425 15.88 -21.61 -1.32
C PRO A 425 15.97 -22.24 -2.72
N LEU A 426 15.12 -21.79 -3.64
CA LEU A 426 15.14 -22.24 -5.04
C LEU A 426 16.25 -21.55 -5.85
N GLY A 427 16.81 -22.24 -6.85
CA GLY A 427 17.89 -21.70 -7.70
C GLY A 427 17.44 -21.10 -9.05
N PHE A 428 16.14 -20.99 -9.29
CA PHE A 428 15.61 -20.62 -10.61
C PHE A 428 14.32 -19.79 -10.52
N LEU A 429 14.13 -18.91 -11.51
CA LEU A 429 12.89 -18.21 -11.78
C LEU A 429 12.47 -18.52 -13.23
N TYR A 430 11.27 -19.05 -13.43
CA TYR A 430 10.75 -19.43 -14.74
C TYR A 430 9.65 -18.45 -15.17
N ILE A 431 9.85 -17.77 -16.30
CA ILE A 431 8.92 -16.75 -16.80
C ILE A 431 8.02 -17.33 -17.89
N HIS A 432 6.73 -17.05 -17.74
CA HIS A 432 5.64 -17.50 -18.59
C HIS A 432 4.79 -16.30 -19.06
N HIS A 433 4.07 -16.48 -20.16
CA HIS A 433 2.83 -15.74 -20.42
C HIS A 433 1.64 -16.69 -20.22
N THR A 434 0.43 -16.17 -20.08
CA THR A 434 -0.77 -17.02 -20.02
C THR A 434 -1.19 -17.51 -21.40
N TYR A 435 -1.02 -16.69 -22.45
CA TYR A 435 -1.53 -16.86 -23.82
C TYR A 435 -3.06 -16.94 -23.93
N VAL A 436 -3.73 -17.72 -23.09
CA VAL A 436 -5.17 -17.67 -22.81
C VAL A 436 -5.33 -17.59 -21.28
N PRO A 437 -5.95 -16.53 -20.72
CA PRO A 437 -6.46 -15.32 -21.38
C PRO A 437 -5.37 -14.55 -22.14
N ALA A 438 -5.76 -13.96 -23.27
CA ALA A 438 -4.85 -13.35 -24.25
C ALA A 438 -4.70 -11.83 -24.10
N ARG A 439 -5.76 -11.15 -23.64
CA ARG A 439 -5.73 -9.72 -23.31
C ARG A 439 -5.17 -9.55 -21.90
N PRO A 440 -4.27 -8.57 -21.66
CA PRO A 440 -3.93 -8.14 -20.32
C PRO A 440 -5.17 -7.66 -19.55
N CYS A 441 -5.14 -7.79 -18.23
CA CYS A 441 -6.14 -7.23 -17.33
C CYS A 441 -5.56 -5.98 -16.64
N THR A 442 -6.40 -4.96 -16.46
CA THR A 442 -6.00 -3.60 -16.06
C THR A 442 -6.67 -3.14 -14.76
N ASP A 443 -7.50 -4.01 -14.19
CA ASP A 443 -8.27 -3.82 -12.97
C ASP A 443 -8.37 -5.15 -12.21
N PHE A 444 -8.57 -5.05 -10.89
CA PHE A 444 -8.62 -6.20 -9.99
C PHE A 444 -9.76 -7.17 -10.34
N ALA A 445 -10.94 -6.69 -10.73
CA ALA A 445 -12.09 -7.54 -11.01
C ALA A 445 -11.82 -8.48 -12.20
N LEU A 446 -11.26 -7.95 -13.29
CA LEU A 446 -10.86 -8.69 -14.48
C LEU A 446 -9.64 -9.59 -14.21
N CYS A 447 -8.64 -9.12 -13.46
CA CYS A 447 -7.47 -9.95 -13.11
C CYS A 447 -7.85 -11.13 -12.20
N ALA A 448 -8.68 -10.90 -11.18
CA ALA A 448 -9.20 -11.97 -10.32
C ALA A 448 -10.13 -12.93 -11.09
N ALA A 449 -10.94 -12.44 -12.03
CA ALA A 449 -11.72 -13.30 -12.93
C ALA A 449 -10.83 -14.18 -13.83
N ASN A 450 -9.75 -13.61 -14.37
CA ASN A 450 -8.75 -14.34 -15.14
C ASN A 450 -8.04 -15.41 -14.29
N MET A 451 -7.68 -15.10 -13.04
CA MET A 451 -7.10 -16.07 -12.09
C MET A 451 -8.04 -17.25 -11.84
N ARG A 452 -9.32 -16.99 -11.52
CA ARG A 452 -10.34 -18.04 -11.33
C ARG A 452 -10.57 -18.86 -12.60
N SER A 453 -10.55 -18.23 -13.77
CA SER A 453 -10.69 -18.90 -15.08
C SER A 453 -9.52 -19.85 -15.35
N MET A 454 -8.27 -19.39 -15.16
CA MET A 454 -7.08 -20.23 -15.30
C MET A 454 -7.04 -21.36 -14.28
N GLN A 455 -7.40 -21.10 -13.01
CA GLN A 455 -7.46 -22.15 -12.00
C GLN A 455 -8.48 -23.23 -12.38
N ARG A 456 -9.68 -22.83 -12.82
CA ARG A 456 -10.73 -23.76 -13.28
C ARG A 456 -10.26 -24.60 -14.47
N PHE A 457 -9.63 -24.00 -15.47
CA PHE A 457 -9.05 -24.75 -16.60
C PHE A 457 -8.00 -25.77 -16.15
N HIS A 458 -7.09 -25.39 -15.26
CA HIS A 458 -6.07 -26.31 -14.73
C HIS A 458 -6.69 -27.43 -13.89
N GLN A 459 -7.65 -27.14 -13.03
CA GLN A 459 -8.27 -28.13 -12.14
C GLN A 459 -9.27 -29.06 -12.85
N ASP A 460 -10.17 -28.52 -13.68
CA ASP A 460 -11.28 -29.28 -14.27
C ASP A 460 -10.97 -29.81 -15.68
N THR A 461 -10.16 -29.10 -16.47
CA THR A 461 -9.83 -29.52 -17.85
C THR A 461 -8.49 -30.24 -17.94
N GLN A 462 -7.47 -29.82 -17.18
CA GLN A 462 -6.15 -30.48 -17.15
C GLN A 462 -6.02 -31.53 -16.02
N GLY A 463 -6.97 -31.58 -15.07
CA GLY A 463 -6.95 -32.51 -13.96
C GLY A 463 -5.81 -32.27 -12.96
N TRP A 464 -5.36 -31.02 -12.82
CA TRP A 464 -4.29 -30.65 -11.89
C TRP A 464 -4.86 -30.34 -10.50
N ASP A 465 -4.00 -30.43 -9.49
CA ASP A 465 -4.35 -30.12 -8.10
C ASP A 465 -4.89 -28.69 -7.92
N ASP A 466 -4.35 -27.76 -8.70
CA ASP A 466 -4.52 -26.31 -8.57
C ASP A 466 -3.90 -25.59 -9.79
N ILE A 467 -4.05 -24.26 -9.88
CA ILE A 467 -3.42 -23.39 -10.90
C ILE A 467 -1.93 -23.74 -11.10
N GLY A 468 -1.47 -23.65 -12.35
CA GLY A 468 -0.14 -24.13 -12.72
C GLY A 468 1.04 -23.38 -12.11
N TYR A 469 0.89 -22.07 -11.89
CA TYR A 469 1.98 -21.14 -11.58
C TYR A 469 2.16 -20.95 -10.06
N SER A 470 3.37 -20.55 -9.64
CA SER A 470 3.63 -20.09 -8.27
C SER A 470 2.98 -18.72 -8.04
N PHE A 471 3.19 -17.80 -9.00
CA PHE A 471 2.63 -16.45 -9.02
C PHE A 471 2.16 -16.07 -10.42
N VAL A 472 1.23 -15.13 -10.47
CA VAL A 472 0.72 -14.54 -11.70
C VAL A 472 0.72 -13.02 -11.57
N VAL A 473 0.96 -12.27 -12.63
CA VAL A 473 1.07 -10.80 -12.60
C VAL A 473 0.10 -10.19 -13.60
N GLY A 474 -0.75 -9.28 -13.13
CA GLY A 474 -1.65 -8.49 -13.96
C GLY A 474 -0.97 -7.24 -14.54
N SER A 475 -1.67 -6.53 -15.42
CA SER A 475 -1.27 -5.17 -15.85
C SER A 475 -2.00 -4.08 -15.07
N ASP A 476 -2.78 -4.46 -14.07
CA ASP A 476 -3.34 -3.66 -12.98
C ASP A 476 -2.28 -3.18 -11.96
N GLY A 477 -1.10 -3.80 -11.95
CA GLY A 477 0.00 -3.50 -11.03
C GLY A 477 0.19 -4.51 -9.91
N TYR A 478 -0.67 -5.53 -9.78
CA TYR A 478 -0.61 -6.50 -8.69
C TYR A 478 0.00 -7.85 -9.10
N VAL A 479 0.63 -8.48 -8.11
CA VAL A 479 0.98 -9.90 -8.15
C VAL A 479 -0.15 -10.69 -7.46
N TYR A 480 -0.49 -11.83 -8.01
CA TYR A 480 -1.53 -12.74 -7.52
C TYR A 480 -0.88 -14.06 -7.09
N GLU A 481 -1.17 -14.49 -5.86
CA GLU A 481 -0.69 -15.77 -5.35
C GLU A 481 -1.34 -16.93 -6.13
N GLY A 482 -0.53 -17.74 -6.81
CA GLY A 482 -0.93 -19.02 -7.39
C GLY A 482 -0.77 -20.12 -6.35
N ARG A 483 0.20 -21.03 -6.56
CA ARG A 483 0.64 -21.99 -5.53
C ARG A 483 1.56 -21.38 -4.45
N GLY A 484 1.92 -20.10 -4.58
CA GLY A 484 2.68 -19.36 -3.58
C GLY A 484 4.14 -19.81 -3.43
N TRP A 485 4.74 -19.44 -2.30
CA TRP A 485 6.16 -19.64 -2.00
C TRP A 485 6.55 -21.05 -1.56
N HIS A 486 5.60 -21.84 -1.04
CA HIS A 486 5.91 -23.07 -0.30
C HIS A 486 5.59 -24.37 -1.06
N TRP A 487 4.82 -24.31 -2.15
CA TRP A 487 4.24 -25.50 -2.80
C TRP A 487 4.67 -25.69 -4.26
N VAL A 488 4.89 -26.95 -4.66
CA VAL A 488 5.39 -27.32 -5.99
C VAL A 488 4.37 -27.01 -7.10
N GLY A 489 4.84 -26.28 -8.12
CA GLY A 489 4.10 -25.88 -9.32
C GLY A 489 3.68 -27.01 -10.26
N ALA A 490 2.93 -26.65 -11.30
CA ALA A 490 2.71 -27.48 -12.50
C ALA A 490 3.19 -26.81 -13.82
N HIS A 491 3.67 -25.57 -13.75
CA HIS A 491 4.02 -24.67 -14.86
C HIS A 491 5.13 -25.15 -15.82
N THR A 492 6.19 -25.82 -15.35
CA THR A 492 7.39 -26.19 -16.13
C THR A 492 7.71 -27.68 -15.96
N ARG A 493 7.18 -28.52 -16.87
CA ARG A 493 7.27 -29.99 -16.77
C ARG A 493 8.70 -30.49 -16.53
N GLY A 494 8.93 -31.13 -15.37
CA GLY A 494 10.23 -31.67 -14.95
C GLY A 494 11.13 -30.70 -14.18
N HIS A 495 10.69 -29.45 -13.98
CA HIS A 495 11.43 -28.39 -13.29
C HIS A 495 10.65 -27.72 -12.15
N ASN A 496 9.33 -27.96 -12.04
CA ASN A 496 8.42 -27.42 -11.01
C ASN A 496 8.92 -27.37 -9.55
N SER A 497 9.81 -28.28 -9.15
CA SER A 497 10.33 -28.37 -7.78
C SER A 497 11.72 -27.73 -7.61
N ARG A 498 12.13 -26.87 -8.56
CA ARG A 498 13.48 -26.26 -8.61
C ARG A 498 13.47 -24.74 -8.78
N GLY A 499 12.34 -24.15 -9.18
CA GLY A 499 12.19 -22.72 -9.40
C GLY A 499 10.73 -22.31 -9.46
N PHE A 500 10.45 -21.06 -9.06
CA PHE A 500 9.10 -20.49 -9.10
C PHE A 500 8.68 -20.23 -10.53
N GLY A 501 7.45 -20.58 -10.88
CA GLY A 501 6.83 -20.21 -12.15
C GLY A 501 6.03 -18.93 -12.01
N VAL A 502 6.42 -17.88 -12.72
CA VAL A 502 5.74 -16.58 -12.73
C VAL A 502 5.15 -16.34 -14.11
N ALA A 503 3.84 -16.14 -14.20
CA ALA A 503 3.13 -15.87 -15.45
C ALA A 503 2.61 -14.45 -15.54
N LEU A 504 2.80 -13.78 -16.66
CA LEU A 504 2.18 -12.48 -16.94
C LEU A 504 0.88 -12.71 -17.72
N ILE A 505 -0.21 -12.07 -17.31
CA ILE A 505 -1.54 -12.22 -17.93
C ILE A 505 -1.54 -11.52 -19.30
N GLY A 506 -1.55 -12.28 -20.39
CA GLY A 506 -1.60 -11.79 -21.76
C GLY A 506 -0.92 -12.71 -22.79
N ASN A 507 -0.92 -12.30 -24.05
CA ASN A 507 -0.22 -12.93 -25.17
C ASN A 507 0.96 -12.08 -25.67
N TYR A 508 2.08 -12.12 -24.96
CA TYR A 508 3.28 -11.32 -25.24
C TYR A 508 4.17 -11.88 -26.38
N THR A 509 3.52 -12.32 -27.46
CA THR A 509 4.20 -12.81 -28.67
C THR A 509 4.68 -11.66 -29.54
N ALA A 510 3.82 -10.67 -29.81
CA ALA A 510 4.15 -9.48 -30.60
C ALA A 510 4.32 -8.21 -29.76
N GLU A 511 3.67 -8.15 -28.59
CA GLU A 511 3.61 -6.97 -27.71
C GLU A 511 4.31 -7.24 -26.37
N LEU A 512 4.70 -6.18 -25.66
CA LEU A 512 5.27 -6.26 -24.32
C LEU A 512 4.19 -6.10 -23.22
N PRO A 513 4.40 -6.69 -22.04
CA PRO A 513 3.64 -6.36 -20.83
C PRO A 513 3.78 -4.89 -20.44
N SER A 514 2.87 -4.40 -19.59
CA SER A 514 3.00 -3.06 -19.00
C SER A 514 4.27 -2.95 -18.15
N GLU A 515 4.87 -1.76 -18.09
CA GLU A 515 6.08 -1.51 -17.31
C GLU A 515 5.93 -1.84 -15.82
N ALA A 516 4.72 -1.73 -15.25
CA ALA A 516 4.45 -2.21 -13.89
C ALA A 516 4.61 -3.73 -13.77
N ALA A 517 4.05 -4.51 -14.71
CA ALA A 517 4.20 -5.97 -14.74
C ALA A 517 5.65 -6.40 -15.03
N LEU A 518 6.39 -5.63 -15.83
CA LEU A 518 7.81 -5.86 -16.08
C LEU A 518 8.65 -5.63 -14.81
N ARG A 519 8.47 -4.50 -14.11
CA ARG A 519 9.16 -4.20 -12.83
C ARG A 519 8.86 -5.24 -11.75
N ALA A 520 7.59 -5.61 -11.57
CA ALA A 520 7.17 -6.59 -10.57
C ALA A 520 7.89 -7.95 -10.76
N VAL A 521 8.11 -8.38 -12.01
CA VAL A 521 8.75 -9.68 -12.31
C VAL A 521 10.28 -9.59 -12.42
N ARG A 522 10.84 -8.44 -12.84
CA ARG A 522 12.28 -8.22 -12.99
C ARG A 522 12.97 -7.90 -11.67
N ASP A 523 12.35 -7.04 -10.87
CA ASP A 523 12.97 -6.36 -9.72
C ASP A 523 12.30 -6.77 -8.41
N GLU A 524 11.03 -6.42 -8.24
CA GLU A 524 10.34 -6.42 -6.93
C GLU A 524 10.15 -7.85 -6.36
N LEU A 525 9.50 -8.75 -7.12
CA LEU A 525 9.21 -10.12 -6.69
C LEU A 525 10.49 -10.95 -6.43
N PRO A 526 11.52 -10.96 -7.30
CA PRO A 526 12.76 -11.68 -7.00
C PRO A 526 13.59 -11.04 -5.89
N HIS A 527 13.60 -9.71 -5.73
CA HIS A 527 14.28 -9.05 -4.61
C HIS A 527 13.76 -9.60 -3.27
N CYS A 528 12.45 -9.61 -3.08
CA CYS A 528 11.85 -10.07 -1.84
C CYS A 528 11.90 -11.58 -1.65
N ALA A 529 11.86 -12.36 -2.74
CA ALA A 529 12.12 -13.80 -2.66
C ALA A 529 13.56 -14.11 -2.18
N VAL A 530 14.55 -13.31 -2.59
CA VAL A 530 15.93 -13.44 -2.11
C VAL A 530 16.06 -12.96 -0.66
N ARG A 531 15.48 -11.79 -0.33
CA ARG A 531 15.49 -11.21 1.03
C ARG A 531 14.88 -12.15 2.07
N ALA A 532 13.80 -12.84 1.72
CA ALA A 532 13.12 -13.81 2.58
C ALA A 532 13.73 -15.23 2.56
N GLY A 533 14.86 -15.46 1.89
CA GLY A 533 15.52 -16.77 1.83
C GLY A 533 14.75 -17.85 1.05
N LEU A 534 13.84 -17.43 0.16
CA LEU A 534 13.00 -18.31 -0.67
C LEU A 534 13.64 -18.61 -2.03
N LEU A 535 14.46 -17.68 -2.52
CA LEU A 535 15.19 -17.71 -3.78
C LEU A 535 16.68 -17.48 -3.51
N GLN A 536 17.56 -18.19 -4.21
CA GLN A 536 19.01 -18.05 -4.05
C GLN A 536 19.48 -16.70 -4.62
N PRO A 537 20.40 -15.94 -3.98
CA PRO A 537 20.92 -14.70 -4.54
C PRO A 537 21.52 -14.86 -5.94
N ASP A 538 22.06 -16.05 -6.25
CA ASP A 538 22.60 -16.42 -7.54
C ASP A 538 21.63 -17.20 -8.45
N TYR A 539 20.31 -17.06 -8.25
CA TYR A 539 19.31 -17.70 -9.11
C TYR A 539 19.50 -17.44 -10.61
N ALA A 540 19.01 -18.36 -11.45
CA ALA A 540 18.96 -18.20 -12.90
C ALA A 540 17.54 -17.89 -13.37
N LEU A 541 17.37 -16.78 -14.08
CA LEU A 541 16.12 -16.39 -14.74
C LEU A 541 16.06 -17.02 -16.14
N LEU A 542 14.93 -17.67 -16.47
CA LEU A 542 14.74 -18.40 -17.72
C LEU A 542 13.31 -18.24 -18.27
N GLY A 543 13.18 -18.09 -19.58
CA GLY A 543 11.88 -18.20 -20.26
C GLY A 543 11.48 -19.67 -20.46
N HIS A 544 10.19 -19.99 -20.32
CA HIS A 544 9.66 -21.36 -20.37
C HIS A 544 10.17 -22.21 -21.56
N ARG A 545 10.25 -21.62 -22.76
CA ARG A 545 10.81 -22.19 -24.00
C ARG A 545 12.25 -22.74 -23.92
N GLN A 546 13.05 -22.32 -22.93
CA GLN A 546 14.41 -22.83 -22.74
C GLN A 546 14.44 -24.23 -22.11
N LEU A 547 13.32 -24.69 -21.53
CA LEU A 547 13.25 -25.92 -20.73
C LEU A 547 12.32 -26.98 -21.34
N VAL A 548 11.26 -26.57 -22.04
CA VAL A 548 10.35 -27.47 -22.76
C VAL A 548 10.00 -26.91 -24.14
N ARG A 549 9.47 -27.75 -25.04
CA ARG A 549 9.01 -27.32 -26.36
C ARG A 549 7.69 -26.56 -26.24
N THR A 550 7.77 -25.23 -26.25
CA THR A 550 6.66 -24.27 -26.17
C THR A 550 7.14 -22.91 -26.69
N ASP A 551 6.22 -22.06 -27.15
CA ASP A 551 6.56 -20.69 -27.58
C ASP A 551 6.48 -19.69 -26.41
N CYS A 552 5.78 -20.04 -25.33
CA CYS A 552 5.81 -19.35 -24.02
C CYS A 552 7.24 -18.95 -23.60
N PRO A 553 7.51 -17.69 -23.19
CA PRO A 553 6.57 -16.61 -22.84
C PRO A 553 6.17 -15.67 -24.00
N GLY A 554 6.29 -16.10 -25.25
CA GLY A 554 6.10 -15.25 -26.43
C GLY A 554 7.39 -14.54 -26.84
N ASP A 555 7.53 -14.16 -28.12
CA ASP A 555 8.80 -13.66 -28.67
C ASP A 555 9.18 -12.27 -28.17
N ALA A 556 8.24 -11.31 -28.14
CA ALA A 556 8.49 -9.98 -27.62
C ALA A 556 8.98 -10.00 -26.16
N LEU A 557 8.24 -10.68 -25.27
CA LEU A 557 8.64 -10.83 -23.87
C LEU A 557 9.94 -11.65 -23.75
N PHE A 558 10.11 -12.77 -24.47
CA PHE A 558 11.35 -13.54 -24.38
C PHE A 558 12.58 -12.73 -24.83
N ASN A 559 12.46 -11.86 -25.84
CA ASN A 559 13.54 -10.98 -26.25
C ASN A 559 13.82 -9.89 -25.20
N MET A 560 12.81 -9.39 -24.50
CA MET A 560 12.98 -8.51 -23.34
C MET A 560 13.72 -9.22 -22.20
N LEU A 561 13.37 -10.47 -21.85
CA LEU A 561 14.06 -11.21 -20.78
C LEU A 561 15.58 -11.37 -21.02
N ARG A 562 16.03 -11.36 -22.28
CA ARG A 562 17.45 -11.49 -22.64
C ARG A 562 18.30 -10.26 -22.25
N THR A 563 17.68 -9.13 -21.92
CA THR A 563 18.40 -7.93 -21.43
C THR A 563 18.45 -7.87 -19.91
N TRP A 564 17.73 -8.75 -19.20
CA TRP A 564 17.54 -8.65 -17.76
C TRP A 564 18.73 -9.23 -16.95
N PRO A 565 18.96 -8.72 -15.73
CA PRO A 565 19.80 -9.40 -14.75
C PRO A 565 19.39 -10.87 -14.56
N ARG A 566 20.37 -11.70 -14.20
CA ARG A 566 20.19 -13.15 -13.94
C ARG A 566 19.73 -14.00 -15.14
N PHE A 567 19.45 -13.44 -16.31
CA PHE A 567 19.05 -14.21 -17.49
C PHE A 567 20.15 -15.15 -17.97
N ASN A 568 19.88 -16.45 -18.01
CA ASN A 568 20.89 -17.45 -18.37
C ASN A 568 20.71 -17.95 -19.81
N MET A 569 21.55 -17.45 -20.72
CA MET A 569 21.63 -17.90 -22.12
C MET A 569 22.13 -19.35 -22.26
N ASN A 570 22.93 -19.85 -21.32
CA ASN A 570 23.75 -21.06 -21.47
C ASN A 570 23.01 -22.36 -21.05
N VAL A 571 21.68 -22.39 -21.15
CA VAL A 571 20.91 -23.61 -20.99
C VAL A 571 21.13 -24.53 -22.18
N LYS A 572 21.95 -25.57 -22.01
CA LYS A 572 22.04 -26.69 -22.95
C LYS A 572 20.63 -27.30 -23.11
N PRO A 573 19.99 -27.23 -24.30
CA PRO A 573 18.69 -27.84 -24.49
C PRO A 573 18.80 -29.33 -24.20
N ARG A 574 17.90 -29.89 -23.38
CA ARG A 574 17.85 -31.35 -23.20
C ARG A 574 17.37 -31.95 -24.52
N THR A 575 18.32 -32.44 -25.32
CA THR A 575 18.06 -33.21 -26.54
C THR A 575 17.03 -34.28 -26.20
N ALA A 576 15.93 -34.30 -26.96
CA ALA A 576 14.78 -35.12 -26.63
C ALA A 576 15.22 -36.59 -26.56
N ARG A 577 15.05 -37.23 -25.38
CA ARG A 577 15.33 -38.66 -25.22
C ARG A 577 14.38 -39.40 -26.17
N ARG A 578 14.95 -39.82 -27.31
CA ARG A 578 14.25 -40.25 -28.52
C ARG A 578 13.17 -41.30 -28.16
N ALA A 579 11.92 -40.87 -28.14
CA ALA A 579 10.81 -41.76 -27.84
C ALA A 579 10.73 -42.82 -28.95
N SER A 580 11.00 -44.08 -28.58
CA SER A 580 10.83 -45.21 -29.49
C SER A 580 9.35 -45.35 -29.85
N GLY A 581 9.08 -45.67 -31.12
CA GLY A 581 7.76 -45.45 -31.71
C GLY A 581 6.64 -46.25 -31.04
N ARG A 582 5.60 -45.56 -30.57
CA ARG A 582 4.25 -46.12 -30.43
C ARG A 582 3.27 -45.32 -31.26
N SER A 583 2.28 -46.01 -31.82
CA SER A 583 1.56 -45.58 -33.03
C SER A 583 0.74 -44.29 -32.85
N LYS A 584 0.67 -43.50 -33.94
CA LYS A 584 -0.26 -42.37 -34.07
C LYS A 584 -1.71 -42.89 -34.07
N ARG A 585 -2.43 -42.77 -32.95
CA ARG A 585 -3.89 -42.68 -33.02
C ARG A 585 -4.28 -41.23 -33.31
N ARG A 586 -5.15 -41.01 -34.29
CA ARG A 586 -5.72 -39.67 -34.56
C ARG A 586 -6.60 -39.27 -33.38
N LEU A 587 -6.47 -38.03 -32.92
CA LEU A 587 -7.57 -37.32 -32.27
C LEU A 587 -8.50 -36.76 -33.37
N PRO A 588 -9.82 -36.67 -33.13
CA PRO A 588 -10.75 -36.08 -34.10
C PRO A 588 -10.54 -34.56 -34.23
N LEU A 589 -11.04 -33.97 -35.32
CA LEU A 589 -11.06 -32.52 -35.49
C LEU A 589 -11.98 -31.89 -34.43
N MET A 590 -11.53 -30.79 -33.83
CA MET A 590 -12.43 -29.87 -33.15
C MET A 590 -13.24 -29.09 -34.19
N ILE A 591 -14.55 -29.02 -34.01
CA ILE A 591 -15.44 -28.16 -34.79
C ILE A 591 -15.32 -26.74 -34.21
N PRO A 592 -15.13 -25.69 -35.03
CA PRO A 592 -15.20 -24.32 -34.53
C PRO A 592 -16.63 -24.00 -34.10
N LEU A 593 -16.81 -23.53 -32.87
CA LEU A 593 -18.11 -23.01 -32.44
C LEU A 593 -18.36 -21.67 -33.16
N ALA A 594 -19.49 -21.54 -33.84
CA ALA A 594 -19.82 -20.34 -34.59
C ALA A 594 -20.12 -19.14 -33.67
N THR A 595 -19.87 -17.94 -34.17
CA THR A 595 -20.40 -16.69 -33.62
C THR A 595 -21.91 -16.56 -33.92
N ASP A 596 -22.52 -15.57 -33.26
CA ASP A 596 -23.85 -15.02 -33.50
C ASP A 596 -25.05 -15.90 -33.10
N LEU A 597 -25.75 -15.46 -32.05
CA LEU A 597 -27.11 -14.94 -32.19
C LEU A 597 -27.55 -14.15 -30.94
N GLN A 598 -27.97 -12.90 -31.19
CA GLN A 598 -28.84 -12.00 -30.41
C GLN A 598 -28.79 -12.08 -28.87
#